data_AF-A0A6N4SP12-F1
#
_entry.id   AF-A0A6N4SP12-F1
#
_cell.length_a   1.000
_cell.length_b   1.000
_cell.length_c   1.000
_cell.angle_alpha   90.00
_cell.angle_beta   90.00
_cell.angle_gamma   90.00
#
_symmetry.space_group_name_H-M   'P 1'
#
loop_
_entity.id
_entity.type
_entity.pdbx_description
1 polymer ?
#
loop_
_entity_poly.entity_id
_entity_poly.type
_entity_poly.pdbx_seq_one_letter_code
_entity_poly.pdbx_strand_id
1 'polypeptide(L)'
;MKKVIIHIVFFLTSITGYGQQTVSIPDAAFLAFLKNNFPQTINTSDQLVTSIAAQVTGNISCGNSGITNLEGIQYFSKVTKISAINNNIVSIPSLLPMTNLETVHIYNNKLATMPDFAGMQKLKTVLLYENELTQMPLFGNNPIIEEIIISKNKLTSLSPLSVVPSLLKLDVGENALTQLPDLSLNVNLEELICWSNKLTALPSLKNLTKLKRLNAGTNKLTQTPDLSANTALTIVALDNNFLKDIPNILDYNLTTVKLYNNYFTFEDLYPYTTRANFSTAFDCTPMLRIPIADTIDAYYSQSVDIHTNIDKTLSNVTYEWFEGSASVAVGDAAVITSANGTGVSKRYLYAKIKHPSIPNLTLTTDSILVRFNPCPVSADITYTASKKDCGNAGAVNIDVHGYVPPETTYILTSTSFGSNEYYQSGNITGLVDTAYQLQIEFIPGCVVDYLPLIEMPYVDCKEVFMTPNGDGDMDTYFIPGSGNAIIYDKNGREVKKVKLPYEWNGYGPNGLVQAGYYIIVVNGGKDRIYISVLY
;
A
#
# COMPACT_ATOMS: atom_id res chain seq x y z
N MET A 1 -13.94 37.47 -39.66
CA MET A 1 -14.52 38.72 -39.13
C MET A 1 -15.24 38.40 -37.82
N LYS A 2 -14.79 39.00 -36.71
CA LYS A 2 -15.55 39.35 -35.49
C LYS A 2 -14.53 39.94 -34.50
N LYS A 3 -14.45 41.28 -34.44
CA LYS A 3 -13.65 42.03 -33.47
C LYS A 3 -14.53 42.27 -32.24
N VAL A 4 -14.00 41.93 -31.08
CA VAL A 4 -14.60 42.20 -29.76
C VAL A 4 -14.35 43.66 -29.40
N ILE A 5 -15.40 44.35 -28.97
CA ILE A 5 -15.44 45.77 -28.63
C ILE A 5 -14.95 45.94 -27.19
N ILE A 6 -13.82 46.62 -27.01
CA ILE A 6 -13.32 47.09 -25.71
C ILE A 6 -14.07 48.37 -25.36
N HIS A 7 -14.79 48.37 -24.23
CA HIS A 7 -15.39 49.57 -23.67
C HIS A 7 -14.31 50.36 -22.91
N ILE A 8 -13.71 51.34 -23.60
CA ILE A 8 -12.90 52.40 -22.97
C ILE A 8 -13.87 53.53 -22.66
N VAL A 9 -14.17 53.74 -21.37
CA VAL A 9 -14.92 54.92 -20.93
C VAL A 9 -13.91 56.07 -20.76
N PHE A 10 -13.80 56.91 -21.78
CA PHE A 10 -13.22 58.24 -21.68
C PHE A 10 -14.31 59.20 -21.16
N PHE A 11 -14.06 59.90 -20.06
CA PHE A 11 -14.77 61.13 -19.73
C PHE A 11 -13.84 62.31 -20.00
N LEU A 12 -14.22 63.17 -20.94
CA LEU A 12 -13.46 64.34 -21.37
C LEU A 12 -14.42 65.50 -21.61
N THR A 13 -14.45 66.46 -20.69
CA THR A 13 -14.83 67.89 -20.85
C THR A 13 -14.34 68.59 -19.56
N SER A 14 -13.70 69.76 -19.51
CA SER A 14 -13.36 70.83 -20.44
C SER A 14 -12.34 71.76 -19.72
N ILE A 15 -11.43 72.40 -20.45
CA ILE A 15 -10.40 73.30 -19.88
C ILE A 15 -10.95 74.72 -19.73
N THR A 16 -11.00 75.24 -18.49
CA THR A 16 -10.53 76.59 -18.07
C THR A 16 -10.59 76.68 -16.55
N GLY A 17 -9.42 76.79 -15.92
CA GLY A 17 -9.21 76.80 -14.47
C GLY A 17 -8.27 75.66 -14.08
N TYR A 18 -7.11 75.97 -13.50
CA TYR A 18 -6.28 74.99 -12.79
C TYR A 18 -7.03 74.53 -11.53
N GLY A 19 -8.15 73.82 -11.72
CA GLY A 19 -8.88 73.17 -10.65
C GLY A 19 -8.07 71.99 -10.14
N GLN A 20 -7.98 71.86 -8.82
CA GLN A 20 -7.41 70.67 -8.19
C GLN A 20 -8.13 69.42 -8.72
N GLN A 21 -7.38 68.46 -9.26
CA GLN A 21 -7.95 67.19 -9.68
C GLN A 21 -8.35 66.38 -8.43
N THR A 22 -9.64 66.09 -8.29
CA THR A 22 -10.21 65.36 -7.15
C THR A 22 -10.84 64.03 -7.56
N VAL A 23 -10.90 63.10 -6.61
CA VAL A 23 -11.58 61.80 -6.77
C VAL A 23 -12.42 61.47 -5.54
N SER A 24 -13.51 60.73 -5.72
CA SER A 24 -14.34 60.26 -4.62
C SER A 24 -13.73 59.02 -3.97
N ILE A 25 -13.77 58.94 -2.64
CA ILE A 25 -13.41 57.75 -1.88
C ILE A 25 -14.70 57.01 -1.52
N PRO A 26 -14.99 55.86 -2.15
CA PRO A 26 -16.28 55.18 -1.99
C PRO A 26 -16.45 54.53 -0.61
N ASP A 27 -15.35 54.17 0.05
CA ASP A 27 -15.37 53.53 1.36
C ASP A 27 -15.34 54.58 2.47
N ALA A 28 -16.42 54.66 3.25
CA ALA A 28 -16.55 55.66 4.32
C ALA A 28 -15.51 55.49 5.43
N ALA A 29 -15.09 54.25 5.73
CA ALA A 29 -14.08 53.99 6.75
C ALA A 29 -12.69 54.41 6.25
N PHE A 30 -12.37 54.14 4.98
CA PHE A 30 -11.12 54.61 4.38
C PHE A 30 -11.09 56.13 4.26
N LEU A 31 -12.20 56.77 3.88
CA LEU A 31 -12.33 58.22 3.86
C LEU A 31 -12.11 58.82 5.27
N ALA A 32 -12.74 58.25 6.30
CA ALA A 32 -12.54 58.67 7.69
C ALA A 32 -11.08 58.52 8.12
N PHE A 33 -10.44 57.40 7.76
CA PHE A 33 -9.01 57.20 7.99
C PHE A 33 -8.17 58.30 7.33
N LEU A 34 -8.42 58.63 6.06
CA LEU A 34 -7.70 59.67 5.34
C LEU A 34 -7.93 61.05 5.94
N LYS A 35 -9.15 61.38 6.36
CA LYS A 35 -9.44 62.64 7.07
C LYS A 35 -8.67 62.77 8.37
N ASN A 36 -8.54 61.67 9.12
CA ASN A 36 -7.88 61.70 10.43
C ASN A 36 -6.36 61.73 10.33
N ASN A 37 -5.78 61.04 9.34
CA ASN A 37 -4.33 60.84 9.25
C ASN A 37 -3.65 61.69 8.16
N PHE A 38 -4.42 62.08 7.14
CA PHE A 38 -3.95 62.88 6.01
C PHE A 38 -4.97 63.98 5.66
N PRO A 39 -5.41 64.81 6.62
CA PRO A 39 -6.48 65.80 6.42
C PRO A 39 -6.22 66.74 5.24
N GLN A 40 -4.95 67.10 4.98
CA GLN A 40 -4.55 67.93 3.84
C GLN A 40 -4.90 67.33 2.48
N THR A 41 -5.16 66.03 2.40
CA THR A 41 -5.49 65.33 1.16
C THR A 41 -6.98 65.33 0.85
N ILE A 42 -7.84 65.71 1.80
CA ILE A 42 -9.31 65.71 1.63
C ILE A 42 -9.81 67.14 1.61
N ASN A 43 -10.56 67.52 0.57
CA ASN A 43 -11.15 68.85 0.47
C ASN A 43 -12.45 68.97 1.31
N THR A 44 -13.03 70.17 1.36
CA THR A 44 -14.27 70.45 2.10
C THR A 44 -15.51 69.71 1.57
N SER A 45 -15.42 69.12 0.39
CA SER A 45 -16.49 68.31 -0.23
C SER A 45 -16.22 66.81 -0.09
N ASP A 46 -15.35 66.41 0.84
CA ASP A 46 -15.01 65.02 1.14
C ASP A 46 -14.41 64.24 -0.05
N GLN A 47 -13.75 64.95 -0.96
CA GLN A 47 -13.04 64.36 -2.08
C GLN A 47 -11.54 64.37 -1.85
N LEU A 48 -10.87 63.30 -2.31
CA LEU A 48 -9.42 63.21 -2.31
C LEU A 48 -8.84 64.13 -3.37
N VAL A 49 -7.97 65.03 -2.95
CA VAL A 49 -7.14 65.85 -3.82
C VAL A 49 -5.91 65.07 -4.25
N THR A 50 -5.91 64.62 -5.51
CA THR A 50 -4.88 63.72 -6.04
C THR A 50 -3.48 64.34 -6.07
N SER A 51 -3.35 65.63 -6.37
CA SER A 51 -2.07 66.32 -6.42
C SER A 51 -1.39 66.44 -5.05
N ILE A 52 -2.17 66.57 -3.97
CA ILE A 52 -1.66 66.60 -2.59
C ILE A 52 -1.38 65.18 -2.10
N ALA A 53 -2.26 64.22 -2.39
CA ALA A 53 -2.04 62.81 -2.07
C ALA A 53 -0.73 62.29 -2.67
N ALA A 54 -0.39 62.71 -3.90
CA ALA A 54 0.86 62.36 -4.57
C ALA A 54 2.12 62.90 -3.89
N GLN A 55 2.01 63.87 -2.96
CA GLN A 55 3.14 64.36 -2.18
C GLN A 55 3.32 63.65 -0.84
N VAL A 56 2.36 62.82 -0.42
CA VAL A 56 2.48 62.04 0.81
C VAL A 56 3.58 61.00 0.64
N THR A 57 4.47 60.93 1.62
CA THR A 57 5.61 60.01 1.66
C THR A 57 5.52 59.11 2.89
N GLY A 58 6.38 58.09 2.96
CA GLY A 58 6.41 57.17 4.09
C GLY A 58 5.32 56.11 3.99
N ASN A 59 4.58 55.88 5.08
CA ASN A 59 3.74 54.71 5.25
C ASN A 59 2.25 55.08 5.36
N ILE A 60 1.39 54.30 4.72
CA ILE A 60 -0.06 54.30 4.97
C ILE A 60 -0.42 53.02 5.69
N SER A 61 -0.86 53.14 6.95
CA SER A 61 -1.22 52.01 7.80
C SER A 61 -2.66 52.16 8.30
N CYS A 62 -3.61 51.52 7.62
CA CYS A 62 -5.05 51.58 7.89
C CYS A 62 -5.62 50.21 8.35
N GLY A 63 -4.88 49.48 9.17
CA GLY A 63 -5.33 48.18 9.68
C GLY A 63 -6.48 48.30 10.69
N ASN A 64 -7.25 47.22 10.87
CA ASN A 64 -8.33 47.11 11.87
C ASN A 64 -9.38 48.25 11.79
N SER A 65 -9.64 48.77 10.60
CA SER A 65 -10.46 49.97 10.38
C SER A 65 -11.82 49.66 9.75
N GLY A 66 -12.15 48.39 9.53
CA GLY A 66 -13.40 47.97 8.90
C GLY A 66 -13.49 48.33 7.41
N ILE A 67 -12.34 48.61 6.76
CA ILE A 67 -12.29 49.02 5.35
C ILE A 67 -12.68 47.86 4.45
N THR A 68 -13.46 48.14 3.41
CA THR A 68 -13.92 47.18 2.40
C THR A 68 -13.37 47.48 1.01
N ASN A 69 -13.01 48.73 0.71
CA ASN A 69 -12.47 49.14 -0.58
C ASN A 69 -11.36 50.21 -0.40
N LEU A 70 -10.22 50.00 -1.06
CA LEU A 70 -9.06 50.91 -1.03
C LEU A 70 -8.98 51.87 -2.23
N GLU A 71 -10.04 51.99 -3.03
CA GLU A 71 -10.11 52.98 -4.11
C GLU A 71 -9.70 54.37 -3.60
N GLY A 72 -8.75 55.00 -4.30
CA GLY A 72 -8.09 56.25 -3.90
C GLY A 72 -6.64 56.07 -3.43
N ILE A 73 -6.25 54.86 -2.98
CA ILE A 73 -4.88 54.59 -2.50
C ILE A 73 -3.84 54.78 -3.62
N GLN A 74 -4.20 54.55 -4.88
CA GLN A 74 -3.30 54.63 -6.03
C GLN A 74 -2.73 56.04 -6.25
N TYR A 75 -3.35 57.09 -5.70
CA TYR A 75 -2.88 58.47 -5.86
C TYR A 75 -1.74 58.84 -4.90
N PHE A 76 -1.42 57.98 -3.93
CA PHE A 76 -0.33 58.20 -2.96
C PHE A 76 1.02 57.74 -3.52
N SER A 77 1.40 58.25 -4.70
CA SER A 77 2.48 57.71 -5.55
C SER A 77 3.87 57.63 -4.92
N LYS A 78 4.16 58.44 -3.88
CA LYS A 78 5.46 58.48 -3.19
C LYS A 78 5.53 57.66 -1.91
N VAL A 79 4.45 56.99 -1.52
CA VAL A 79 4.40 56.09 -0.36
C VAL A 79 5.27 54.86 -0.61
N THR A 80 6.01 54.47 0.43
CA THR A 80 6.93 53.32 0.40
C THR A 80 6.33 52.07 1.03
N LYS A 81 5.30 52.21 1.88
CA LYS A 81 4.60 51.07 2.49
C LYS A 81 3.10 51.28 2.56
N ILE A 82 2.34 50.26 2.16
CA ILE A 82 0.90 50.15 2.43
C ILE A 82 0.68 48.98 3.39
N SER A 83 -0.08 49.24 4.45
CA SER A 83 -0.50 48.23 5.43
C SER A 83 -1.99 48.37 5.72
N ALA A 84 -2.81 47.47 5.20
CA ALA A 84 -4.26 47.46 5.34
C ALA A 84 -4.77 46.15 5.97
N ILE A 85 -4.02 45.65 6.95
CA ILE A 85 -4.20 44.34 7.61
C ILE A 85 -5.51 44.27 8.42
N ASN A 86 -6.07 43.07 8.58
CA ASN A 86 -7.24 42.83 9.43
C ASN A 86 -8.42 43.76 9.09
N ASN A 87 -8.81 43.78 7.81
CA ASN A 87 -9.96 44.55 7.34
C ASN A 87 -10.93 43.59 6.60
N ASN A 88 -11.93 44.16 5.93
CA ASN A 88 -12.89 43.41 5.10
C ASN A 88 -12.69 43.73 3.62
N ILE A 89 -11.45 43.99 3.18
CA ILE A 89 -11.17 44.49 1.83
C ILE A 89 -11.50 43.41 0.81
N VAL A 90 -12.40 43.74 -0.12
CA VAL A 90 -12.81 42.87 -1.23
C VAL A 90 -12.21 43.29 -2.57
N SER A 91 -11.78 44.55 -2.68
CA SER A 91 -11.21 45.11 -3.91
C SER A 91 -10.13 46.14 -3.61
N ILE A 92 -9.13 46.18 -4.48
CA ILE A 92 -8.07 47.18 -4.47
C ILE A 92 -7.81 47.68 -5.90
N PRO A 93 -7.59 48.99 -6.10
CA PRO A 93 -7.22 49.52 -7.41
C PRO A 93 -5.82 49.06 -7.83
N SER A 94 -5.46 49.28 -9.09
CA SER A 94 -4.09 49.08 -9.56
C SER A 94 -3.09 49.90 -8.74
N LEU A 95 -2.03 49.25 -8.28
CA LEU A 95 -0.97 49.87 -7.48
C LEU A 95 0.21 50.37 -8.33
N LEU A 96 0.16 50.20 -9.66
CA LEU A 96 1.22 50.61 -10.59
C LEU A 96 1.65 52.10 -10.46
N PRO A 97 0.74 53.06 -10.17
CA PRO A 97 1.16 54.45 -9.97
C PRO A 97 2.03 54.68 -8.73
N MET A 98 2.05 53.74 -7.78
CA MET A 98 2.80 53.82 -6.52
C MET A 98 4.25 53.36 -6.72
N THR A 99 4.97 54.10 -7.56
CA THR A 99 6.32 53.75 -8.05
C THR A 99 7.39 53.66 -6.96
N ASN A 100 7.14 54.22 -5.77
CA ASN A 100 8.04 54.13 -4.62
C ASN A 100 7.73 52.99 -3.64
N LEU A 101 6.72 52.18 -3.92
CA LEU A 101 6.27 51.16 -2.98
C LEU A 101 7.31 50.04 -2.83
N GLU A 102 7.75 49.83 -1.60
CA GLU A 102 8.72 48.80 -1.20
C GLU A 102 8.04 47.64 -0.47
N THR A 103 6.90 47.90 0.17
CA THR A 103 6.23 46.92 1.04
C THR A 103 4.70 46.98 0.89
N VAL A 104 4.09 45.81 0.70
CA VAL A 104 2.62 45.64 0.62
C VAL A 104 2.17 44.62 1.66
N HIS A 105 1.44 45.06 2.69
CA HIS A 105 0.83 44.21 3.71
C HIS A 105 -0.69 44.31 3.66
N ILE A 106 -1.37 43.31 3.10
CA ILE A 106 -2.84 43.29 2.96
C ILE A 106 -3.41 41.93 3.37
N TYR A 107 -2.79 41.30 4.37
CA TYR A 107 -3.23 40.01 4.88
C TYR A 107 -4.47 40.13 5.80
N ASN A 108 -5.15 39.02 6.04
CA ASN A 108 -6.39 38.91 6.81
C ASN A 108 -7.47 39.87 6.29
N ASN A 109 -7.88 39.61 5.05
CA ASN A 109 -8.88 40.37 4.28
C ASN A 109 -9.71 39.39 3.43
N LYS A 110 -10.50 39.90 2.48
CA LYS A 110 -11.42 39.12 1.63
C LYS A 110 -11.12 39.29 0.14
N LEU A 111 -9.85 39.52 -0.22
CA LEU A 111 -9.45 39.74 -1.61
C LEU A 111 -9.56 38.42 -2.39
N ALA A 112 -10.39 38.41 -3.42
CA ALA A 112 -10.46 37.29 -4.38
C ALA A 112 -9.42 37.40 -5.50
N THR A 113 -8.95 38.62 -5.78
CA THR A 113 -7.93 38.94 -6.77
C THR A 113 -7.02 40.05 -6.24
N MET A 114 -5.79 40.10 -6.75
CA MET A 114 -4.83 41.17 -6.48
C MET A 114 -4.34 41.72 -7.83
N PRO A 115 -4.23 43.03 -8.03
CA PRO A 115 -3.59 43.59 -9.22
C PRO A 115 -2.13 43.14 -9.32
N ASP A 116 -1.63 43.06 -10.55
CA ASP A 116 -0.24 42.73 -10.83
C ASP A 116 0.71 43.82 -10.32
N PHE A 117 1.91 43.39 -9.93
CA PHE A 117 3.02 44.22 -9.48
C PHE A 117 4.09 44.42 -10.57
N ALA A 118 3.77 44.09 -11.82
CA ALA A 118 4.70 44.23 -12.94
C ALA A 118 5.19 45.67 -13.08
N GLY A 119 6.51 45.87 -13.04
CA GLY A 119 7.13 47.20 -13.13
C GLY A 119 7.29 47.94 -11.80
N MET A 120 6.93 47.33 -10.66
CA MET A 120 7.18 47.89 -9.33
C MET A 120 8.63 47.67 -8.89
N GLN A 121 9.53 48.47 -9.43
CA GLN A 121 11.00 48.30 -9.34
C GLN A 121 11.61 48.47 -7.94
N LYS A 122 10.83 48.91 -6.94
CA LYS A 122 11.27 49.05 -5.55
C LYS A 122 10.63 48.06 -4.59
N LEU A 123 9.66 47.28 -5.07
CA LEU A 123 8.90 46.35 -4.23
C LEU A 123 9.80 45.20 -3.78
N LYS A 124 9.93 45.03 -2.45
CA LYS A 124 10.74 43.98 -1.82
C LYS A 124 9.90 42.92 -1.11
N THR A 125 8.80 43.35 -0.49
CA THR A 125 8.00 42.51 0.42
C THR A 125 6.53 42.55 0.06
N VAL A 126 5.93 41.38 -0.15
CA VAL A 126 4.52 41.20 -0.47
C VAL A 126 3.89 40.18 0.47
N LEU A 127 3.04 40.67 1.38
CA LEU A 127 2.32 39.86 2.37
C LEU A 127 0.82 39.93 2.10
N LEU A 128 0.25 38.84 1.59
CA LEU A 128 -1.14 38.69 1.17
C LEU A 128 -1.83 37.47 1.80
N TYR A 129 -1.27 36.90 2.87
CA TYR A 129 -1.83 35.71 3.50
C TYR A 129 -3.21 35.94 4.10
N GLU A 130 -3.97 34.89 4.38
CA GLU A 130 -5.34 34.99 4.93
C GLU A 130 -6.24 35.89 4.07
N ASN A 131 -6.33 35.54 2.79
CA ASN A 131 -7.25 36.16 1.82
C ASN A 131 -8.00 35.05 1.07
N GLU A 132 -8.68 35.42 -0.02
CA GLU A 132 -9.42 34.50 -0.85
C GLU A 132 -8.86 34.42 -2.28
N LEU A 133 -7.57 34.71 -2.45
CA LEU A 133 -6.93 34.81 -3.76
C LEU A 133 -6.98 33.47 -4.48
N THR A 134 -7.51 33.49 -5.70
CA THR A 134 -7.56 32.32 -6.58
C THR A 134 -6.36 32.23 -7.51
N GLN A 135 -5.63 33.34 -7.68
CA GLN A 135 -4.44 33.46 -8.52
C GLN A 135 -3.38 34.32 -7.82
N MET A 136 -2.12 33.97 -8.04
CA MET A 136 -0.97 34.76 -7.61
C MET A 136 -0.82 35.98 -8.52
N PRO A 137 -0.63 37.20 -7.97
CA PRO A 137 -0.35 38.38 -8.80
C PRO A 137 0.96 38.20 -9.58
N LEU A 138 1.05 38.78 -10.77
CA LEU A 138 2.27 38.75 -11.56
C LEU A 138 3.24 39.83 -11.07
N PHE A 139 4.50 39.46 -10.86
CA PHE A 139 5.53 40.39 -10.38
C PHE A 139 6.31 41.08 -11.51
N GLY A 140 6.16 40.59 -12.74
CA GLY A 140 7.09 40.93 -13.83
C GLY A 140 8.52 40.50 -13.49
N ASN A 141 9.48 40.81 -14.38
CA ASN A 141 10.89 40.57 -14.09
C ASN A 141 11.36 41.54 -12.98
N ASN A 142 11.29 41.09 -11.73
CA ASN A 142 11.60 41.88 -10.55
C ASN A 142 12.83 41.30 -9.83
N PRO A 143 14.01 41.92 -10.00
CA PRO A 143 15.26 41.39 -9.47
C PRO A 143 15.48 41.70 -7.98
N ILE A 144 14.51 42.25 -7.25
CA ILE A 144 14.71 42.71 -5.88
C ILE A 144 13.66 42.23 -4.87
N ILE A 145 12.59 41.55 -5.32
CA ILE A 145 11.63 40.95 -4.37
C ILE A 145 12.36 39.88 -3.55
N GLU A 146 12.31 40.04 -2.24
CA GLU A 146 12.99 39.20 -1.24
C GLU A 146 11.99 38.30 -0.50
N GLU A 147 10.75 38.76 -0.27
CA GLU A 147 9.75 38.01 0.50
C GLU A 147 8.36 38.05 -0.13
N ILE A 148 7.81 36.85 -0.37
CA ILE A 148 6.45 36.64 -0.84
C ILE A 148 5.74 35.68 0.12
N ILE A 149 4.71 36.17 0.82
CA ILE A 149 3.85 35.36 1.68
C ILE A 149 2.41 35.48 1.20
N ILE A 150 1.88 34.39 0.64
CA ILE A 150 0.52 34.27 0.10
C ILE A 150 -0.12 32.97 0.62
N SER A 151 0.23 32.58 1.84
CA SER A 151 -0.37 31.42 2.52
C SER A 151 -1.84 31.65 2.88
N LYS A 152 -2.60 30.59 3.19
CA LYS A 152 -4.02 30.67 3.56
C LYS A 152 -4.85 31.43 2.51
N ASN A 153 -4.79 30.95 1.27
CA ASN A 153 -5.52 31.47 0.12
C ASN A 153 -6.16 30.29 -0.64
N LYS A 154 -6.65 30.54 -1.86
CA LYS A 154 -7.33 29.54 -2.72
C LYS A 154 -6.53 29.25 -3.99
N LEU A 155 -5.20 29.40 -3.95
CA LEU A 155 -4.32 29.21 -5.11
C LEU A 155 -4.29 27.74 -5.53
N THR A 156 -4.41 27.48 -6.83
CA THR A 156 -4.30 26.12 -7.41
C THR A 156 -3.01 25.92 -8.19
N SER A 157 -2.34 27.02 -8.56
CA SER A 157 -1.04 27.04 -9.21
C SER A 157 -0.31 28.35 -8.88
N LEU A 158 1.00 28.37 -9.12
CA LEU A 158 1.82 29.57 -9.03
C LEU A 158 2.32 29.97 -10.41
N SER A 159 2.52 31.27 -10.63
CA SER A 159 3.24 31.78 -11.79
C SER A 159 4.75 31.40 -11.68
N PRO A 160 5.50 31.39 -12.79
CA PRO A 160 6.93 31.09 -12.75
C PRO A 160 7.68 32.03 -11.81
N LEU A 161 8.47 31.48 -10.90
CA LEU A 161 9.25 32.24 -9.91
C LEU A 161 10.65 32.64 -10.43
N SER A 162 10.99 32.26 -11.67
CA SER A 162 12.20 32.70 -12.38
C SER A 162 12.27 34.22 -12.55
N VAL A 163 11.14 34.90 -12.46
CA VAL A 163 11.04 36.36 -12.59
C VAL A 163 11.37 37.11 -11.30
N VAL A 164 11.52 36.41 -10.17
CA VAL A 164 11.91 36.94 -8.85
C VAL A 164 13.16 36.23 -8.30
N PRO A 165 14.32 36.35 -8.98
CA PRO A 165 15.52 35.56 -8.65
C PRO A 165 16.15 35.88 -7.28
N SER A 166 15.82 37.03 -6.69
CA SER A 166 16.35 37.48 -5.38
C SER A 166 15.52 37.01 -4.18
N LEU A 167 14.54 36.14 -4.41
CA LEU A 167 13.64 35.66 -3.36
C LEU A 167 14.43 34.93 -2.26
N LEU A 168 14.24 35.39 -1.02
CA LEU A 168 14.79 34.82 0.21
C LEU A 168 13.75 33.94 0.91
N LYS A 169 12.47 34.32 0.83
CA LYS A 169 11.38 33.62 1.50
C LYS A 169 10.14 33.51 0.63
N LEU A 170 9.67 32.28 0.49
CA LEU A 170 8.41 31.94 -0.16
C LEU A 170 7.52 31.18 0.83
N ASP A 171 6.37 31.75 1.15
CA ASP A 171 5.32 31.05 1.88
C ASP A 171 4.01 31.01 1.07
N VAL A 172 3.65 29.80 0.67
CA VAL A 172 2.45 29.45 -0.08
C VAL A 172 1.66 28.33 0.62
N GLY A 173 1.87 28.15 1.93
CA GLY A 173 1.17 27.14 2.71
C GLY A 173 -0.34 27.37 2.77
N GLU A 174 -1.13 26.34 3.11
CA GLU A 174 -2.61 26.42 3.17
C GLU A 174 -3.22 26.98 1.88
N ASN A 175 -2.92 26.32 0.77
CA ASN A 175 -3.52 26.58 -0.54
C ASN A 175 -4.00 25.24 -1.13
N ALA A 176 -4.29 25.20 -2.44
CA ALA A 176 -4.70 23.99 -3.15
C ALA A 176 -3.72 23.62 -4.27
N LEU A 177 -2.42 23.94 -4.11
CA LEU A 177 -1.39 23.70 -5.11
C LEU A 177 -1.18 22.20 -5.33
N THR A 178 -1.17 21.76 -6.58
CA THR A 178 -0.82 20.38 -6.95
C THR A 178 0.65 20.20 -7.31
N GLN A 179 1.33 21.30 -7.65
CA GLN A 179 2.75 21.36 -7.96
C GLN A 179 3.31 22.75 -7.63
N LEU A 180 4.63 22.82 -7.40
CA LEU A 180 5.38 24.07 -7.38
C LEU A 180 6.05 24.28 -8.74
N PRO A 181 6.28 25.54 -9.17
CA PRO A 181 7.06 25.82 -10.37
C PRO A 181 8.54 25.47 -10.17
N ASP A 182 9.33 25.54 -11.24
CA ASP A 182 10.78 25.41 -11.13
C ASP A 182 11.35 26.54 -10.23
N LEU A 183 12.19 26.15 -9.28
CA LEU A 183 12.87 27.02 -8.32
C LEU A 183 14.38 27.15 -8.61
N SER A 184 14.86 26.58 -9.72
CA SER A 184 16.30 26.50 -10.05
C SER A 184 17.02 27.85 -10.09
N LEU A 185 16.30 28.95 -10.32
CA LEU A 185 16.83 30.32 -10.38
C LEU A 185 16.68 31.09 -9.06
N ASN A 186 15.94 30.58 -8.08
CA ASN A 186 15.76 31.21 -6.77
C ASN A 186 16.91 30.82 -5.82
N VAL A 187 18.16 30.92 -6.28
CA VAL A 187 19.37 30.42 -5.59
C VAL A 187 19.62 31.07 -4.21
N ASN A 188 18.94 32.18 -3.91
CA ASN A 188 19.02 32.86 -2.63
C ASN A 188 17.96 32.43 -1.62
N LEU A 189 17.06 31.51 -1.98
CA LEU A 189 15.96 31.11 -1.12
C LEU A 189 16.47 30.45 0.18
N GLU A 190 16.07 31.02 1.31
CA GLU A 190 16.40 30.55 2.65
C GLU A 190 15.22 29.83 3.31
N GLU A 191 13.99 30.23 3.00
CA GLU A 191 12.77 29.61 3.53
C GLU A 191 11.79 29.24 2.40
N LEU A 192 11.49 27.95 2.30
CA LEU A 192 10.43 27.41 1.44
C LEU A 192 9.33 26.79 2.30
N ILE A 193 8.18 27.44 2.34
CA ILE A 193 7.03 27.04 3.13
C ILE A 193 5.85 26.77 2.18
N CYS A 194 5.46 25.50 2.07
CA CYS A 194 4.44 25.02 1.14
C CYS A 194 3.53 23.95 1.76
N TRP A 195 3.43 23.96 3.09
CA TRP A 195 2.61 23.01 3.86
C TRP A 195 1.11 23.14 3.57
N SER A 196 0.32 22.11 3.88
CA SER A 196 -1.14 22.11 3.66
C SER A 196 -1.51 22.49 2.22
N ASN A 197 -1.01 21.68 1.29
CA ASN A 197 -1.32 21.75 -0.14
C ASN A 197 -1.66 20.34 -0.65
N LYS A 198 -1.66 20.15 -1.98
CA LYS A 198 -1.94 18.87 -2.64
C LYS A 198 -0.73 18.38 -3.44
N LEU A 199 0.49 18.77 -3.05
CA LEU A 199 1.72 18.44 -3.77
C LEU A 199 1.98 16.93 -3.71
N THR A 200 2.25 16.31 -4.86
CA THR A 200 2.63 14.88 -4.94
C THR A 200 4.15 14.67 -5.00
N ALA A 201 4.88 15.72 -5.39
CA ALA A 201 6.33 15.81 -5.40
C ALA A 201 6.77 17.27 -5.22
N LEU A 202 8.01 17.48 -4.80
CA LEU A 202 8.67 18.78 -4.83
C LEU A 202 9.51 18.91 -6.10
N PRO A 203 9.70 20.12 -6.66
CA PRO A 203 10.69 20.35 -7.72
C PRO A 203 12.09 20.10 -7.17
N SER A 204 13.09 20.02 -8.06
CA SER A 204 14.47 19.88 -7.63
C SER A 204 14.91 21.08 -6.77
N LEU A 205 15.40 20.81 -5.56
CA LEU A 205 15.86 21.82 -4.61
C LEU A 205 17.38 21.98 -4.60
N LYS A 206 18.11 21.29 -5.48
CA LYS A 206 19.57 21.19 -5.47
C LYS A 206 20.30 22.54 -5.59
N ASN A 207 19.69 23.52 -6.25
CA ASN A 207 20.26 24.86 -6.44
C ASN A 207 20.01 25.78 -5.24
N LEU A 208 19.14 25.39 -4.30
CA LEU A 208 18.76 26.18 -3.13
C LEU A 208 19.75 25.95 -1.97
N THR A 209 21.04 26.16 -2.21
CA THR A 209 22.10 25.82 -1.25
C THR A 209 22.07 26.67 0.03
N LYS A 210 21.35 27.79 0.00
CA LYS A 210 21.11 28.66 1.17
C LYS A 210 19.84 28.30 1.96
N LEU A 211 19.11 27.26 1.56
CA LEU A 211 17.86 26.87 2.20
C LEU A 211 18.11 26.44 3.66
N LYS A 212 17.55 27.19 4.61
CA LYS A 212 17.62 26.96 6.05
C LYS A 212 16.37 26.26 6.57
N ARG A 213 15.22 26.51 5.93
CA ARG A 213 13.94 25.95 6.33
C ARG A 213 13.17 25.41 5.13
N LEU A 214 12.84 24.13 5.21
CA LEU A 214 11.87 23.48 4.33
C LEU A 214 10.66 23.05 5.17
N ASN A 215 9.48 23.54 4.81
CA ASN A 215 8.21 23.05 5.35
C ASN A 215 7.28 22.63 4.21
N ALA A 216 7.19 21.32 3.97
CA ALA A 216 6.30 20.70 3.01
C ALA A 216 5.33 19.71 3.68
N GLY A 217 5.07 19.87 4.98
CA GLY A 217 4.14 19.03 5.74
C GLY A 217 2.70 19.13 5.23
N THR A 218 1.86 18.15 5.53
CA THR A 218 0.44 18.11 5.12
C THR A 218 0.29 18.26 3.62
N ASN A 219 0.89 17.33 2.87
CA ASN A 219 0.81 17.25 1.43
C ASN A 219 0.49 15.80 1.02
N LYS A 220 0.79 15.42 -0.22
CA LYS A 220 0.63 14.08 -0.76
C LYS A 220 1.95 13.54 -1.31
N LEU A 221 3.07 13.97 -0.74
CA LEU A 221 4.40 13.59 -1.22
C LEU A 221 4.57 12.08 -1.10
N THR A 222 4.89 11.44 -2.21
CA THR A 222 5.18 9.98 -2.29
C THR A 222 6.65 9.71 -2.53
N GLN A 223 7.39 10.73 -2.99
CA GLN A 223 8.81 10.66 -3.26
C GLN A 223 9.56 11.62 -2.35
N THR A 224 10.60 11.10 -1.75
CA THR A 224 11.48 11.84 -0.86
C THR A 224 12.28 12.86 -1.65
N PRO A 225 12.31 14.15 -1.24
CA PRO A 225 13.10 15.15 -1.93
C PRO A 225 14.60 14.88 -1.75
N ASP A 226 15.38 15.06 -2.82
CA ASP A 226 16.84 15.10 -2.70
C ASP A 226 17.27 16.42 -2.04
N LEU A 227 17.78 16.30 -0.81
CA LEU A 227 18.24 17.43 0.00
C LEU A 227 19.77 17.46 0.15
N SER A 228 20.52 16.66 -0.61
CA SER A 228 21.98 16.49 -0.48
C SER A 228 22.80 17.78 -0.66
N ALA A 229 22.27 18.75 -1.41
CA ALA A 229 22.91 20.05 -1.62
C ALA A 229 22.48 21.14 -0.62
N ASN A 230 21.44 20.88 0.19
CA ASN A 230 20.83 21.86 1.09
C ASN A 230 21.44 21.79 2.50
N THR A 231 22.77 21.85 2.60
CA THR A 231 23.51 21.64 3.85
C THR A 231 23.29 22.74 4.90
N ALA A 232 22.67 23.86 4.52
CA ALA A 232 22.30 24.95 5.42
C ALA A 232 21.00 24.69 6.20
N LEU A 233 20.29 23.58 5.92
CA LEU A 233 19.03 23.25 6.57
C LEU A 233 19.19 23.06 8.07
N THR A 234 18.34 23.76 8.83
CA THR A 234 18.16 23.59 10.27
C THR A 234 16.76 23.11 10.61
N ILE A 235 15.77 23.38 9.75
CA ILE A 235 14.38 22.97 9.93
C ILE A 235 13.89 22.21 8.70
N VAL A 236 13.44 20.97 8.91
CA VAL A 236 12.83 20.11 7.89
C VAL A 236 11.48 19.59 8.41
N ALA A 237 10.39 20.01 7.78
CA ALA A 237 9.06 19.49 8.08
C ALA A 237 8.47 18.80 6.84
N LEU A 238 8.31 17.48 6.93
CA LEU A 238 7.76 16.59 5.91
C LEU A 238 6.61 15.73 6.47
N ASP A 239 6.10 16.09 7.64
CA ASP A 239 5.00 15.40 8.33
C ASP A 239 3.71 15.36 7.50
N ASN A 240 2.81 14.42 7.78
CA ASN A 240 1.52 14.27 7.09
C ASN A 240 1.68 14.16 5.56
N ASN A 241 2.44 13.15 5.13
CA ASN A 241 2.69 12.81 3.72
C ASN A 241 2.62 11.28 3.54
N PHE A 242 3.11 10.77 2.42
CA PHE A 242 3.14 9.34 2.08
C PHE A 242 4.58 8.86 1.80
N LEU A 243 5.56 9.45 2.48
CA LEU A 243 6.96 9.12 2.30
C LEU A 243 7.32 7.78 2.95
N LYS A 244 8.21 7.04 2.31
CA LYS A 244 8.73 5.75 2.78
C LYS A 244 10.18 5.83 3.24
N ASP A 245 10.93 6.80 2.74
CA ASP A 245 12.35 6.97 3.04
C ASP A 245 12.64 8.41 3.51
N ILE A 246 13.53 8.57 4.49
CA ILE A 246 13.93 9.89 4.98
C ILE A 246 14.99 10.47 4.02
N PRO A 247 14.93 11.77 3.65
CA PRO A 247 15.97 12.36 2.80
C PRO A 247 17.33 12.30 3.50
N ASN A 248 18.42 12.26 2.73
CA ASN A 248 19.76 12.24 3.32
C ASN A 248 20.08 13.57 4.03
N ILE A 249 19.81 13.61 5.33
CA ILE A 249 20.00 14.77 6.22
C ILE A 249 20.75 14.38 7.49
N LEU A 250 21.40 13.20 7.49
CA LEU A 250 22.03 12.62 8.67
C LEU A 250 23.14 13.49 9.25
N ASP A 251 23.89 14.18 8.39
CA ASP A 251 25.04 15.01 8.78
C ASP A 251 24.67 16.48 9.04
N TYR A 252 23.39 16.85 8.98
CA TYR A 252 22.97 18.25 9.07
C TYR A 252 22.78 18.71 10.53
N ASN A 253 22.93 20.02 10.78
CA ASN A 253 22.71 20.61 12.10
C ASN A 253 21.24 21.00 12.31
N LEU A 254 20.39 19.98 12.39
CA LEU A 254 18.93 20.14 12.47
C LEU A 254 18.50 20.50 13.89
N THR A 255 17.69 21.56 14.02
CA THR A 255 17.03 21.99 15.26
C THR A 255 15.58 21.51 15.33
N THR A 256 14.95 21.25 14.17
CA THR A 256 13.57 20.78 14.10
C THR A 256 13.37 19.89 12.88
N VAL A 257 12.85 18.69 13.11
CA VAL A 257 12.59 17.67 12.10
C VAL A 257 11.20 17.09 12.38
N LYS A 258 10.25 17.30 11.47
CA LYS A 258 8.89 16.74 11.59
C LYS A 258 8.67 15.69 10.51
N LEU A 259 8.42 14.45 10.93
CA LEU A 259 8.31 13.28 10.07
C LEU A 259 7.05 12.44 10.36
N TYR A 260 6.32 12.74 11.43
CA TYR A 260 5.10 12.03 11.82
C TYR A 260 4.07 11.97 10.67
N ASN A 261 3.18 10.98 10.71
CA ASN A 261 2.19 10.68 9.67
C ASN A 261 2.83 10.47 8.29
N ASN A 262 3.88 9.64 8.23
CA ASN A 262 4.46 9.03 7.03
C ASN A 262 4.57 7.50 7.22
N TYR A 263 5.18 6.78 6.29
CA TYR A 263 5.38 5.32 6.33
C TYR A 263 6.79 4.91 6.78
N PHE A 264 7.51 5.77 7.52
CA PHE A 264 8.84 5.44 8.02
C PHE A 264 8.80 4.31 9.06
N THR A 265 9.81 3.45 8.98
CA THR A 265 10.04 2.32 9.88
C THR A 265 11.10 2.64 10.93
N PHE A 266 11.40 1.70 11.84
CA PHE A 266 12.50 1.91 12.78
C PHE A 266 13.85 1.90 12.06
N GLU A 267 14.04 1.11 11.01
CA GLU A 267 15.25 1.07 10.18
C GLU A 267 15.59 2.44 9.59
N ASP A 268 14.58 3.20 9.16
CA ASP A 268 14.76 4.56 8.63
C ASP A 268 15.22 5.55 9.71
N LEU A 269 14.64 5.43 10.91
CA LEU A 269 14.86 6.36 12.01
C LEU A 269 16.11 6.02 12.86
N TYR A 270 16.49 4.74 12.90
CA TYR A 270 17.56 4.22 13.75
C TYR A 270 18.89 4.97 13.59
N PRO A 271 19.35 5.31 12.36
CA PRO A 271 20.58 6.09 12.16
C PRO A 271 20.62 7.43 12.91
N TYR A 272 19.45 8.05 13.13
CA TYR A 272 19.34 9.36 13.78
C TYR A 272 19.30 9.27 15.31
N THR A 273 19.05 8.08 15.88
CA THR A 273 18.85 7.90 17.33
C THR A 273 20.12 8.15 18.16
N THR A 274 21.30 8.09 17.55
CA THR A 274 22.59 8.37 18.22
C THR A 274 22.84 9.87 18.41
N ARG A 275 22.03 10.74 17.80
CA ARG A 275 22.19 12.19 17.90
C ARG A 275 21.76 12.68 19.27
N ALA A 276 22.59 13.53 19.87
CA ALA A 276 22.33 14.10 21.20
C ALA A 276 21.01 14.89 21.28
N ASN A 277 20.57 15.48 20.16
CA ASN A 277 19.33 16.25 20.08
C ASN A 277 18.16 15.48 19.44
N PHE A 278 18.27 14.17 19.25
CA PHE A 278 17.22 13.39 18.57
C PHE A 278 15.84 13.59 19.22
N SER A 279 15.75 13.44 20.55
CA SER A 279 14.49 13.54 21.29
C SER A 279 13.85 14.94 21.33
N THR A 280 14.63 15.99 21.06
CA THR A 280 14.14 17.38 21.06
C THR A 280 13.92 17.93 19.66
N ALA A 281 14.71 17.49 18.68
CA ALA A 281 14.61 17.94 17.30
C ALA A 281 13.64 17.09 16.48
N PHE A 282 13.54 15.78 16.70
CA PHE A 282 12.75 14.88 15.85
C PHE A 282 11.36 14.60 16.43
N ASP A 283 10.34 14.94 15.66
CA ASP A 283 8.94 14.62 15.90
C ASP A 283 8.46 13.59 14.87
N CYS A 284 8.36 12.34 15.30
CA CYS A 284 8.14 11.17 14.44
C CYS A 284 6.90 10.36 14.85
N THR A 285 6.04 10.88 15.73
CA THR A 285 4.89 10.12 16.27
C THR A 285 3.58 10.90 16.13
N PRO A 286 2.48 10.26 15.69
CA PRO A 286 2.37 8.87 15.23
C PRO A 286 2.92 8.69 13.80
N MET A 287 3.10 7.45 13.35
CA MET A 287 3.31 7.10 11.93
C MET A 287 1.99 6.58 11.32
N LEU A 288 1.89 6.61 9.99
CA LEU A 288 0.81 5.93 9.27
C LEU A 288 0.94 4.41 9.45
N ARG A 289 -0.16 3.70 9.21
CA ARG A 289 -0.11 2.23 9.19
C ARG A 289 0.81 1.77 8.07
N ILE A 290 1.76 0.89 8.38
CA ILE A 290 2.70 0.36 7.39
C ILE A 290 1.96 -0.63 6.49
N PRO A 291 1.87 -0.37 5.18
CA PRO A 291 1.15 -1.25 4.27
C PRO A 291 1.87 -2.60 4.16
N ILE A 292 1.12 -3.67 4.44
CA ILE A 292 1.52 -5.05 4.19
C ILE A 292 0.42 -5.69 3.34
N ALA A 293 0.75 -6.04 2.10
CA ALA A 293 -0.23 -6.52 1.14
C ALA A 293 -0.21 -8.05 1.09
N ASP A 294 -0.76 -8.68 2.11
CA ASP A 294 -0.80 -10.14 2.22
C ASP A 294 -2.22 -10.65 2.40
N THR A 295 -2.61 -11.55 1.49
CA THR A 295 -3.74 -12.47 1.70
C THR A 295 -3.17 -13.87 1.71
N ILE A 296 -3.38 -14.57 2.82
CA ILE A 296 -2.90 -15.94 3.00
C ILE A 296 -4.10 -16.86 2.92
N ASP A 297 -4.06 -17.81 1.99
CA ASP A 297 -5.03 -18.91 1.94
C ASP A 297 -4.48 -20.09 2.73
N ALA A 298 -5.32 -20.61 3.61
CA ALA A 298 -5.04 -21.76 4.46
C ALA A 298 -6.26 -22.68 4.53
N TYR A 299 -6.11 -23.83 5.16
CA TYR A 299 -7.18 -24.80 5.40
C TYR A 299 -7.47 -24.95 6.88
N TYR A 300 -8.69 -25.38 7.23
CA TYR A 300 -8.98 -25.67 8.64
C TYR A 300 -7.98 -26.67 9.23
N SER A 301 -7.68 -26.47 10.51
CA SER A 301 -6.65 -27.21 11.27
C SER A 301 -5.21 -27.02 10.77
N GLN A 302 -4.97 -26.35 9.65
CA GLN A 302 -3.63 -25.93 9.24
C GLN A 302 -3.13 -24.84 10.20
N SER A 303 -1.86 -24.95 10.60
CA SER A 303 -1.15 -23.86 11.28
C SER A 303 -0.46 -22.98 10.24
N VAL A 304 -0.62 -21.66 10.38
CA VAL A 304 -0.09 -20.65 9.47
C VAL A 304 0.80 -19.71 10.26
N ASP A 305 2.06 -19.60 9.85
CA ASP A 305 3.02 -18.66 10.41
C ASP A 305 2.97 -17.35 9.62
N ILE A 306 2.70 -16.24 10.33
CA ILE A 306 2.55 -14.92 9.75
C ILE A 306 3.67 -14.03 10.24
N HIS A 307 4.37 -13.36 9.32
CA HIS A 307 5.46 -12.43 9.61
C HIS A 307 5.19 -11.06 8.99
N THR A 308 5.64 -9.99 9.65
CA THR A 308 5.61 -8.64 9.05
C THR A 308 6.77 -8.40 8.09
N ASN A 309 7.91 -9.05 8.34
CA ASN A 309 9.22 -8.76 7.73
C ASN A 309 9.73 -7.31 7.90
N ILE A 310 9.04 -6.48 8.69
CA ILE A 310 9.40 -5.07 8.95
C ILE A 310 10.45 -5.02 10.05
N ASP A 311 11.46 -4.17 9.87
CA ASP A 311 12.53 -3.90 10.84
C ASP A 311 13.35 -5.15 11.26
N LYS A 312 13.33 -6.22 10.44
CA LYS A 312 13.96 -7.51 10.79
C LYS A 312 15.48 -7.44 10.91
N THR A 313 16.12 -6.40 10.38
CA THR A 313 17.57 -6.24 10.46
C THR A 313 18.03 -5.59 11.77
N LEU A 314 17.10 -5.01 12.53
CA LEU A 314 17.37 -4.37 13.81
C LEU A 314 17.24 -5.37 14.97
N SER A 315 18.22 -5.33 15.88
CA SER A 315 18.13 -6.04 17.16
C SER A 315 17.13 -5.37 18.11
N ASN A 316 16.50 -6.15 19.01
CA ASN A 316 15.61 -5.64 20.06
C ASN A 316 14.29 -5.01 19.58
N VAL A 317 13.91 -5.24 18.32
CA VAL A 317 12.55 -4.96 17.86
C VAL A 317 11.60 -5.93 18.54
N THR A 318 10.47 -5.42 19.01
CA THR A 318 9.41 -6.23 19.60
C THR A 318 8.14 -6.12 18.77
N TYR A 319 7.46 -7.25 18.62
CA TYR A 319 6.27 -7.40 17.80
C TYR A 319 5.15 -7.97 18.67
N GLU A 320 3.97 -7.36 18.60
CA GLU A 320 2.77 -7.84 19.24
C GLU A 320 1.63 -7.87 18.22
N TRP A 321 0.99 -9.01 18.06
CA TRP A 321 -0.03 -9.26 17.05
C TRP A 321 -1.42 -9.17 17.65
N PHE A 322 -2.33 -8.56 16.89
CA PHE A 322 -3.69 -8.29 17.32
C PHE A 322 -4.71 -8.76 16.28
N GLU A 323 -5.84 -9.26 16.78
CA GLU A 323 -7.07 -9.46 16.02
C GLU A 323 -8.18 -8.66 16.72
N GLY A 324 -8.71 -7.64 16.03
CA GLY A 324 -9.53 -6.63 16.69
C GLY A 324 -8.75 -5.90 17.79
N SER A 325 -9.22 -6.02 19.04
CA SER A 325 -8.57 -5.45 20.23
C SER A 325 -7.78 -6.47 21.06
N ALA A 326 -7.87 -7.77 20.74
CA ALA A 326 -7.22 -8.82 21.51
C ALA A 326 -5.79 -9.06 21.01
N SER A 327 -4.84 -9.13 21.93
CA SER A 327 -3.48 -9.61 21.65
C SER A 327 -3.53 -11.13 21.46
N VAL A 328 -3.04 -11.61 20.31
CA VAL A 328 -3.13 -13.03 19.91
C VAL A 328 -1.77 -13.71 19.84
N ALA A 329 -0.67 -12.97 19.69
CA ALA A 329 0.69 -13.50 19.72
C ALA A 329 1.71 -12.39 20.03
N VAL A 330 2.86 -12.79 20.56
CA VAL A 330 4.03 -11.93 20.78
C VAL A 330 5.23 -12.62 20.14
N GLY A 331 6.03 -11.87 19.39
CA GLY A 331 7.14 -12.40 18.61
C GLY A 331 7.10 -12.00 17.14
N ASP A 332 8.21 -12.23 16.46
CA ASP A 332 8.42 -11.94 15.04
C ASP A 332 7.44 -12.68 14.10
N ALA A 333 6.83 -13.76 14.60
CA ALA A 333 5.77 -14.51 13.96
C ALA A 333 4.49 -14.57 14.81
N ALA A 334 3.34 -14.64 14.15
CA ALA A 334 2.09 -15.11 14.74
C ALA A 334 1.70 -16.44 14.11
N VAL A 335 1.64 -17.49 14.93
CA VAL A 335 1.11 -18.80 14.52
C VAL A 335 -0.40 -18.78 14.73
N ILE A 336 -1.18 -18.94 13.66
CA ILE A 336 -2.63 -19.01 13.75
C ILE A 336 -3.18 -20.30 13.15
N THR A 337 -4.30 -20.74 13.71
CA THR A 337 -5.11 -21.82 13.15
C THR A 337 -6.58 -21.47 13.27
N SER A 338 -7.43 -22.23 12.60
CA SER A 338 -8.89 -22.14 12.71
C SER A 338 -9.45 -23.55 12.81
N ALA A 339 -10.33 -23.78 13.79
CA ALA A 339 -11.03 -25.03 13.95
C ALA A 339 -12.00 -25.28 12.79
N ASN A 340 -12.34 -26.54 12.55
CA ASN A 340 -13.25 -26.97 11.48
C ASN A 340 -14.54 -26.15 11.46
N GLY A 341 -14.95 -25.76 10.25
CA GLY A 341 -16.16 -24.98 10.03
C GLY A 341 -16.78 -25.25 8.66
N THR A 342 -17.96 -24.69 8.44
CA THR A 342 -18.64 -24.71 7.14
C THR A 342 -18.40 -23.37 6.45
N GLY A 343 -17.93 -23.40 5.20
CA GLY A 343 -17.58 -22.19 4.44
C GLY A 343 -16.19 -21.63 4.74
N VAL A 344 -15.89 -20.43 4.22
CA VAL A 344 -14.58 -19.77 4.38
C VAL A 344 -14.57 -18.89 5.61
N SER A 345 -13.69 -19.18 6.58
CA SER A 345 -13.44 -18.32 7.73
C SER A 345 -12.39 -17.26 7.39
N LYS A 346 -12.59 -16.02 7.84
CA LYS A 346 -11.69 -14.89 7.58
C LYS A 346 -11.18 -14.31 8.89
N ARG A 347 -9.86 -14.21 9.01
CA ARG A 347 -9.16 -13.62 10.16
C ARG A 347 -8.36 -12.41 9.69
N TYR A 348 -8.36 -11.34 10.49
CA TYR A 348 -7.72 -10.07 10.15
C TYR A 348 -6.72 -9.70 11.24
N LEU A 349 -5.44 -9.94 10.98
CA LEU A 349 -4.37 -9.72 11.95
C LEU A 349 -3.57 -8.48 11.58
N TYR A 350 -3.13 -7.73 12.58
CA TYR A 350 -2.16 -6.65 12.39
C TYR A 350 -1.13 -6.67 13.52
N ALA A 351 0.06 -6.18 13.25
CA ALA A 351 1.13 -6.10 14.23
C ALA A 351 1.28 -4.67 14.75
N LYS A 352 1.63 -4.56 16.03
CA LYS A 352 2.25 -3.38 16.61
C LYS A 352 3.72 -3.66 16.83
N ILE A 353 4.57 -2.76 16.37
CA ILE A 353 6.03 -2.90 16.39
C ILE A 353 6.60 -1.78 17.25
N LYS A 354 7.53 -2.11 18.13
CA LYS A 354 8.20 -1.16 19.04
C LYS A 354 9.70 -1.41 19.07
N HIS A 355 10.46 -0.34 19.28
CA HIS A 355 11.91 -0.39 19.44
C HIS A 355 12.38 0.50 20.60
N PRO A 356 13.28 0.03 21.50
CA PRO A 356 13.67 0.76 22.71
C PRO A 356 14.36 2.10 22.45
N SER A 357 15.05 2.28 21.31
CA SER A 357 15.69 3.56 20.96
C SER A 357 14.69 4.69 20.68
N ILE A 358 13.42 4.38 20.40
CA ILE A 358 12.36 5.37 20.13
C ILE A 358 11.10 4.96 20.90
N PRO A 359 11.12 5.07 22.25
CA PRO A 359 10.12 4.45 23.12
C PRO A 359 8.70 5.01 22.95
N ASN A 360 8.58 6.23 22.42
CA ASN A 360 7.30 6.91 22.19
C ASN A 360 6.67 6.60 20.83
N LEU A 361 7.34 5.79 19.99
CA LEU A 361 6.82 5.37 18.69
C LEU A 361 6.33 3.93 18.76
N THR A 362 5.12 3.71 18.25
CA THR A 362 4.59 2.37 17.98
C THR A 362 4.16 2.35 16.52
N LEU A 363 4.86 1.59 15.69
CA LEU A 363 4.42 1.34 14.33
C LEU A 363 3.26 0.35 14.37
N THR A 364 2.31 0.52 13.48
CA THR A 364 1.17 -0.39 13.34
C THR A 364 1.10 -0.79 11.88
N THR A 365 0.88 -2.06 11.57
CA THR A 365 0.71 -2.49 10.18
C THR A 365 -0.74 -2.33 9.72
N ASP A 366 -0.95 -2.40 8.41
CA ASP A 366 -2.25 -2.79 7.86
C ASP A 366 -2.60 -4.23 8.26
N SER A 367 -3.86 -4.61 8.05
CA SER A 367 -4.34 -5.95 8.39
C SER A 367 -4.00 -6.96 7.29
N ILE A 368 -3.38 -8.07 7.68
CA ILE A 368 -3.23 -9.29 6.87
C ILE A 368 -4.55 -10.06 6.95
N LEU A 369 -5.08 -10.44 5.79
CA LEU A 369 -6.24 -11.31 5.69
C LEU A 369 -5.78 -12.77 5.59
N VAL A 370 -6.20 -13.62 6.53
CA VAL A 370 -6.07 -15.07 6.38
C VAL A 370 -7.43 -15.70 6.14
N ARG A 371 -7.54 -16.46 5.05
CA ARG A 371 -8.74 -17.19 4.63
C ARG A 371 -8.55 -18.67 4.90
N PHE A 372 -9.31 -19.22 5.83
CA PHE A 372 -9.36 -20.64 6.12
C PHE A 372 -10.48 -21.27 5.30
N ASN A 373 -10.10 -22.08 4.32
CA ASN A 373 -11.00 -22.77 3.41
C ASN A 373 -11.38 -24.15 3.96
N PRO A 374 -12.63 -24.60 3.70
CA PRO A 374 -13.12 -25.87 4.21
C PRO A 374 -12.52 -27.09 3.49
N CYS A 375 -12.02 -26.90 2.27
CA CYS A 375 -11.57 -28.01 1.44
C CYS A 375 -10.35 -27.60 0.60
N PRO A 376 -9.29 -28.41 0.52
CA PRO A 376 -8.19 -28.21 -0.42
C PRO A 376 -8.64 -28.60 -1.82
N VAL A 377 -9.29 -27.67 -2.52
CA VAL A 377 -9.97 -27.90 -3.81
C VAL A 377 -9.02 -28.03 -5.02
N SER A 378 -7.71 -28.02 -4.83
CA SER A 378 -6.72 -27.95 -5.92
C SER A 378 -5.46 -28.77 -5.69
N ALA A 379 -5.53 -29.83 -4.88
CA ALA A 379 -4.38 -30.71 -4.75
C ALA A 379 -4.17 -31.48 -6.06
N ASP A 380 -3.02 -31.29 -6.71
CA ASP A 380 -2.60 -32.20 -7.76
C ASP A 380 -2.36 -33.57 -7.12
N ILE A 381 -3.15 -34.56 -7.52
CA ILE A 381 -3.08 -35.90 -6.96
C ILE A 381 -2.41 -36.79 -7.99
N THR A 382 -1.29 -37.40 -7.59
CA THR A 382 -0.61 -38.41 -8.38
C THR A 382 -0.67 -39.75 -7.66
N TYR A 383 -0.54 -40.83 -8.42
CA TYR A 383 -0.45 -42.15 -7.82
C TYR A 383 0.56 -43.01 -8.57
N THR A 384 1.13 -43.96 -7.84
CA THR A 384 1.93 -45.05 -8.42
C THR A 384 1.33 -46.37 -7.97
N ALA A 385 0.91 -47.18 -8.94
CA ALA A 385 0.37 -48.52 -8.67
C ALA A 385 1.44 -49.56 -9.02
N SER A 386 1.65 -50.53 -8.12
CA SER A 386 2.60 -51.63 -8.31
C SER A 386 1.88 -52.95 -8.57
N LYS A 387 2.55 -53.78 -9.38
CA LYS A 387 2.04 -54.93 -10.09
C LYS A 387 1.28 -55.93 -9.21
N LYS A 388 0.09 -56.31 -9.71
CA LYS A 388 -0.64 -57.52 -9.33
C LYS A 388 -0.11 -58.68 -10.19
N ASP A 389 0.45 -59.70 -9.57
CA ASP A 389 0.79 -60.97 -10.23
C ASP A 389 0.06 -62.14 -9.56
N CYS A 390 0.30 -63.34 -10.06
CA CYS A 390 -0.41 -64.55 -9.66
C CYS A 390 -0.12 -65.03 -8.22
N GLY A 391 0.76 -64.34 -7.47
CA GLY A 391 1.07 -64.63 -6.07
C GLY A 391 0.95 -63.43 -5.13
N ASN A 392 0.96 -62.19 -5.64
CA ASN A 392 1.06 -60.99 -4.81
C ASN A 392 -0.12 -60.03 -4.98
N ALA A 393 -0.58 -59.49 -3.85
CA ALA A 393 -1.55 -58.41 -3.85
C ALA A 393 -0.92 -57.12 -4.38
N GLY A 394 -1.70 -56.34 -5.14
CA GLY A 394 -1.29 -55.03 -5.63
C GLY A 394 -1.13 -54.02 -4.49
N ALA A 395 -0.44 -52.93 -4.79
CA ALA A 395 -0.32 -51.79 -3.90
C ALA A 395 -0.42 -50.50 -4.70
N VAL A 396 -0.87 -49.43 -4.05
CA VAL A 396 -0.87 -48.08 -4.60
C VAL A 396 -0.29 -47.13 -3.57
N ASN A 397 0.53 -46.20 -4.04
CA ASN A 397 0.95 -45.04 -3.28
C ASN A 397 0.32 -43.79 -3.91
N ILE A 398 -0.55 -43.12 -3.15
CA ILE A 398 -1.25 -41.89 -3.53
C ILE A 398 -0.51 -40.72 -2.91
N ASP A 399 -0.02 -39.81 -3.76
CA ASP A 399 0.63 -38.57 -3.35
C ASP A 399 -0.28 -37.38 -3.64
N VAL A 400 -0.51 -36.57 -2.61
CA VAL A 400 -1.38 -35.40 -2.67
C VAL A 400 -0.48 -34.17 -2.52
N HIS A 401 -0.32 -33.40 -3.59
CA HIS A 401 0.51 -32.20 -3.54
C HIS A 401 -0.19 -31.08 -2.74
N GLY A 402 0.44 -30.67 -1.63
CA GLY A 402 -0.04 -29.57 -0.78
C GLY A 402 -0.23 -30.00 0.68
N TYR A 403 -1.09 -29.28 1.40
CA TYR A 403 -1.43 -29.64 2.78
C TYR A 403 -2.42 -30.80 2.79
N VAL A 404 -2.05 -31.90 3.44
CA VAL A 404 -2.91 -33.07 3.67
C VAL A 404 -3.31 -33.07 5.15
N PRO A 405 -4.58 -32.82 5.47
CA PRO A 405 -5.06 -32.91 6.84
C PRO A 405 -4.78 -34.30 7.45
N PRO A 406 -4.41 -34.38 8.74
CA PRO A 406 -4.20 -35.66 9.42
C PRO A 406 -5.42 -36.60 9.40
N GLU A 407 -6.63 -36.04 9.28
CA GLU A 407 -7.90 -36.79 9.23
C GLU A 407 -8.26 -37.32 7.84
N THR A 408 -7.36 -37.16 6.85
CA THR A 408 -7.61 -37.55 5.47
C THR A 408 -7.88 -39.05 5.34
N THR A 409 -9.03 -39.38 4.77
CA THR A 409 -9.45 -40.75 4.48
C THR A 409 -9.41 -40.99 2.97
N TYR A 410 -8.68 -42.03 2.57
CA TYR A 410 -8.63 -42.52 1.19
C TYR A 410 -9.66 -43.65 1.06
N ILE A 411 -10.57 -43.51 0.11
CA ILE A 411 -11.67 -44.44 -0.13
C ILE A 411 -11.43 -45.07 -1.50
N LEU A 412 -11.20 -46.38 -1.53
CA LEU A 412 -11.06 -47.14 -2.77
C LEU A 412 -12.30 -48.00 -3.00
N THR A 413 -13.01 -47.76 -4.10
CA THR A 413 -14.12 -48.59 -4.55
C THR A 413 -13.64 -49.57 -5.60
N SER A 414 -13.75 -50.87 -5.32
CA SER A 414 -13.43 -51.92 -6.29
C SER A 414 -14.38 -51.86 -7.49
N THR A 415 -13.82 -51.90 -8.70
CA THR A 415 -14.60 -51.92 -9.95
C THR A 415 -15.31 -53.26 -10.18
N SER A 416 -14.70 -54.37 -9.75
CA SER A 416 -15.25 -55.72 -9.88
C SER A 416 -16.27 -56.08 -8.80
N PHE A 417 -16.07 -55.63 -7.56
CA PHE A 417 -16.88 -56.03 -6.41
C PHE A 417 -17.83 -54.93 -5.91
N GLY A 418 -17.60 -53.67 -6.27
CA GLY A 418 -18.39 -52.53 -5.83
C GLY A 418 -18.28 -52.19 -4.34
N SER A 419 -17.34 -52.82 -3.62
CA SER A 419 -17.10 -52.59 -2.20
C SER A 419 -16.14 -51.42 -1.97
N ASN A 420 -16.44 -50.61 -0.95
CA ASN A 420 -15.55 -49.53 -0.49
C ASN A 420 -14.60 -50.04 0.60
N GLU A 421 -13.33 -49.72 0.44
CA GLU A 421 -12.27 -49.90 1.44
C GLU A 421 -11.74 -48.53 1.88
N TYR A 422 -11.48 -48.36 3.18
CA TYR A 422 -11.14 -47.07 3.79
C TYR A 422 -9.74 -47.12 4.42
N TYR A 423 -8.91 -46.14 4.11
CA TYR A 423 -7.52 -46.08 4.56
C TYR A 423 -7.16 -44.69 5.10
N GLN A 424 -6.27 -44.65 6.08
CA GLN A 424 -5.76 -43.41 6.71
C GLN A 424 -4.37 -43.02 6.20
N SER A 425 -3.89 -43.70 5.15
CA SER A 425 -2.57 -43.51 4.55
C SER A 425 -2.70 -43.69 3.04
N GLY A 426 -2.00 -42.85 2.28
CA GLY A 426 -1.90 -42.97 0.82
C GLY A 426 -1.07 -44.18 0.37
N ASN A 427 -0.29 -44.79 1.27
CA ASN A 427 0.42 -46.05 1.03
C ASN A 427 -0.48 -47.25 1.35
N ILE A 428 -1.11 -47.82 0.33
CA ILE A 428 -2.13 -48.87 0.45
C ILE A 428 -1.61 -50.16 -0.19
N THR A 429 -1.69 -51.26 0.54
CA THR A 429 -1.25 -52.60 0.09
C THR A 429 -2.38 -53.61 0.26
N GLY A 430 -2.29 -54.77 -0.40
CA GLY A 430 -3.30 -55.83 -0.23
C GLY A 430 -4.46 -55.73 -1.21
N LEU A 431 -4.29 -54.97 -2.30
CA LEU A 431 -5.32 -54.69 -3.28
C LEU A 431 -5.45 -55.84 -4.28
N VAL A 432 -6.65 -56.39 -4.40
CA VAL A 432 -6.91 -57.63 -5.14
C VAL A 432 -7.64 -57.40 -6.48
N ASP A 433 -8.21 -56.22 -6.70
CA ASP A 433 -8.90 -55.89 -7.94
C ASP A 433 -7.93 -55.35 -9.02
N THR A 434 -8.36 -55.32 -10.28
CA THR A 434 -7.56 -54.79 -11.40
C THR A 434 -7.73 -53.29 -11.58
N ALA A 435 -8.77 -52.69 -11.00
CA ALA A 435 -8.95 -51.25 -10.99
C ALA A 435 -9.78 -50.79 -9.79
N TYR A 436 -9.47 -49.60 -9.29
CA TYR A 436 -10.17 -48.96 -8.17
C TYR A 436 -10.55 -47.52 -8.51
N GLN A 437 -11.78 -47.13 -8.16
CA GLN A 437 -12.17 -45.73 -8.14
C GLN A 437 -11.69 -45.11 -6.84
N LEU A 438 -10.87 -44.06 -6.92
CA LEU A 438 -10.41 -43.31 -5.76
C LEU A 438 -11.38 -42.17 -5.44
N GLN A 439 -11.63 -41.98 -4.16
CA GLN A 439 -12.23 -40.80 -3.56
C GLN A 439 -11.39 -40.43 -2.33
N ILE A 440 -11.08 -39.14 -2.16
CA ILE A 440 -10.36 -38.64 -0.98
C ILE A 440 -11.29 -37.75 -0.19
N GLU A 441 -11.51 -38.08 1.07
CA GLU A 441 -12.19 -37.23 2.04
C GLU A 441 -11.15 -36.62 2.96
N PHE A 442 -10.83 -35.33 2.77
CA PHE A 442 -9.80 -34.66 3.56
C PHE A 442 -10.25 -34.39 5.00
N ILE A 443 -11.51 -33.99 5.16
CA ILE A 443 -12.22 -33.86 6.43
C ILE A 443 -13.69 -34.25 6.20
N PRO A 444 -14.48 -34.60 7.24
CA PRO A 444 -15.87 -34.99 7.09
C PRO A 444 -16.68 -34.00 6.24
N GLY A 445 -17.18 -34.46 5.09
CA GLY A 445 -17.97 -33.64 4.14
C GLY A 445 -17.16 -32.81 3.14
N CYS A 446 -15.82 -32.88 3.15
CA CYS A 446 -14.94 -32.36 2.10
C CYS A 446 -14.38 -33.54 1.31
N VAL A 447 -15.14 -33.91 0.28
CA VAL A 447 -14.85 -35.04 -0.58
C VAL A 447 -14.43 -34.53 -1.95
N VAL A 448 -13.27 -34.98 -2.43
CA VAL A 448 -12.85 -34.77 -3.81
C VAL A 448 -13.43 -35.88 -4.67
N ASP A 449 -14.58 -35.58 -5.27
CA ASP A 449 -15.14 -36.36 -6.36
C ASP A 449 -14.37 -36.03 -7.65
N TYR A 450 -14.29 -36.97 -8.61
CA TYR A 450 -13.58 -36.86 -9.91
C TYR A 450 -12.08 -37.22 -9.95
N LEU A 451 -11.60 -38.12 -9.10
CA LEU A 451 -10.24 -38.66 -9.24
C LEU A 451 -10.15 -39.73 -10.33
N PRO A 452 -9.03 -39.80 -11.08
CA PRO A 452 -8.85 -40.77 -12.15
C PRO A 452 -8.91 -42.21 -11.62
N LEU A 453 -9.41 -43.12 -12.45
CA LEU A 453 -9.41 -44.55 -12.17
C LEU A 453 -7.97 -45.02 -11.94
N ILE A 454 -7.74 -45.71 -10.82
CA ILE A 454 -6.46 -46.35 -10.53
C ILE A 454 -6.46 -47.69 -11.25
N GLU A 455 -5.72 -47.79 -12.34
CA GLU A 455 -5.49 -49.05 -13.03
C GLU A 455 -4.29 -49.77 -12.40
N MET A 456 -4.52 -50.98 -11.92
CA MET A 456 -3.46 -51.82 -11.36
C MET A 456 -2.72 -52.50 -12.51
N PRO A 457 -1.39 -52.34 -12.64
CA PRO A 457 -0.62 -53.09 -13.62
C PRO A 457 -0.82 -54.58 -13.38
N TYR A 458 -1.42 -55.27 -14.35
CA TYR A 458 -1.69 -56.70 -14.28
C TYR A 458 -0.90 -57.43 -15.38
N VAL A 459 -0.31 -58.57 -15.03
CA VAL A 459 0.27 -59.49 -16.01
C VAL A 459 -0.70 -60.63 -16.25
N ASP A 460 -1.14 -60.75 -17.50
CA ASP A 460 -1.99 -61.81 -18.02
C ASP A 460 -1.30 -63.17 -17.79
N CYS A 461 -1.64 -63.86 -16.69
CA CYS A 461 -1.05 -65.14 -16.33
C CYS A 461 -1.59 -66.23 -17.26
N LYS A 462 -1.10 -66.26 -18.49
CA LYS A 462 -1.55 -67.23 -19.49
C LYS A 462 -1.00 -68.64 -19.28
N GLU A 463 -0.01 -68.84 -18.41
CA GLU A 463 0.33 -70.13 -17.82
C GLU A 463 0.83 -69.89 -16.39
N VAL A 464 0.18 -70.53 -15.40
CA VAL A 464 0.57 -70.46 -14.00
C VAL A 464 1.52 -71.61 -13.70
N PHE A 465 2.66 -71.34 -13.09
CA PHE A 465 3.61 -72.36 -12.62
C PHE A 465 3.79 -72.26 -11.11
N MET A 466 4.02 -73.38 -10.44
CA MET A 466 4.39 -73.45 -9.02
C MET A 466 5.52 -74.47 -8.85
N THR A 467 6.51 -74.14 -8.02
CA THR A 467 7.71 -74.95 -7.76
C THR A 467 7.83 -75.23 -6.27
N PRO A 468 7.02 -76.14 -5.69
CA PRO A 468 6.96 -76.34 -4.25
C PRO A 468 8.15 -77.18 -3.76
N ASN A 469 9.36 -76.62 -3.86
CA ASN A 469 10.64 -77.24 -3.53
C ASN A 469 11.26 -76.66 -2.24
N GLY A 470 10.66 -75.61 -1.68
CA GLY A 470 11.07 -74.96 -0.44
C GLY A 470 12.17 -73.91 -0.60
N ASP A 471 12.46 -73.44 -1.82
CA ASP A 471 13.47 -72.41 -2.09
C ASP A 471 12.94 -70.96 -1.90
N GLY A 472 11.64 -70.82 -1.66
CA GLY A 472 10.95 -69.54 -1.45
C GLY A 472 10.44 -68.88 -2.74
N ASP A 473 10.81 -69.38 -3.92
CA ASP A 473 10.40 -68.84 -5.21
C ASP A 473 9.26 -69.67 -5.82
N MET A 474 8.07 -69.08 -5.94
CA MET A 474 6.86 -69.71 -6.51
C MET A 474 6.49 -71.05 -5.84
N ASP A 475 6.86 -71.24 -4.58
CA ASP A 475 6.54 -72.42 -3.77
C ASP A 475 5.03 -72.61 -3.53
N THR A 476 4.29 -71.50 -3.59
CA THR A 476 2.85 -71.47 -3.38
C THR A 476 2.14 -70.78 -4.52
N TYR A 477 0.88 -71.13 -4.70
CA TYR A 477 -0.02 -70.46 -5.61
C TYR A 477 -1.25 -69.94 -4.87
N PHE A 478 -1.50 -68.64 -4.97
CA PHE A 478 -2.66 -68.00 -4.38
C PHE A 478 -3.87 -68.11 -5.31
N ILE A 479 -4.93 -68.74 -4.81
CA ILE A 479 -6.21 -68.89 -5.50
C ILE A 479 -7.13 -67.76 -5.03
N PRO A 480 -7.41 -66.75 -5.87
CA PRO A 480 -8.22 -65.60 -5.48
C PRO A 480 -9.72 -65.93 -5.52
N GLY A 481 -10.54 -65.05 -4.93
CA GLY A 481 -12.00 -65.10 -4.99
C GLY A 481 -12.67 -65.50 -3.67
N SER A 482 -13.99 -65.71 -3.71
CA SER A 482 -14.79 -66.15 -2.56
C SER A 482 -15.59 -67.40 -2.91
N GLY A 483 -15.88 -68.24 -1.91
CA GLY A 483 -16.60 -69.49 -2.09
C GLY A 483 -15.70 -70.72 -1.93
N ASN A 484 -15.89 -71.74 -2.75
CA ASN A 484 -15.15 -73.01 -2.66
C ASN A 484 -14.45 -73.35 -3.97
N ALA A 485 -13.27 -73.94 -3.90
CA ALA A 485 -12.54 -74.47 -5.05
C ALA A 485 -12.11 -75.92 -4.83
N ILE A 486 -11.92 -76.62 -5.93
CA ILE A 486 -11.43 -78.00 -5.96
C ILE A 486 -10.25 -78.09 -6.92
N ILE A 487 -9.14 -78.64 -6.44
CA ILE A 487 -7.91 -78.85 -7.21
C ILE A 487 -7.92 -80.28 -7.75
N TYR A 488 -7.67 -80.45 -9.05
CA TYR A 488 -7.62 -81.73 -9.75
C TYR A 488 -6.24 -81.94 -10.39
N ASP A 489 -5.79 -83.20 -10.46
CA ASP A 489 -4.63 -83.58 -11.27
C ASP A 489 -4.98 -83.66 -12.77
N LYS A 490 -3.97 -83.83 -13.63
CA LYS A 490 -4.14 -83.99 -15.09
C LYS A 490 -5.07 -85.13 -15.52
N ASN A 491 -5.32 -86.11 -14.64
CA ASN A 491 -6.20 -87.24 -14.90
C ASN A 491 -7.63 -86.99 -14.36
N GLY A 492 -7.91 -85.77 -13.87
CA GLY A 492 -9.21 -85.40 -13.30
C GLY A 492 -9.46 -85.95 -11.90
N ARG A 493 -8.43 -86.43 -11.20
CA ARG A 493 -8.56 -86.90 -9.81
C ARG A 493 -8.51 -85.73 -8.85
N GLU A 494 -9.42 -85.72 -7.88
CA GLU A 494 -9.45 -84.68 -6.86
C GLU A 494 -8.22 -84.76 -5.96
N VAL A 495 -7.52 -83.63 -5.84
CA VAL A 495 -6.34 -83.45 -5.00
C VAL A 495 -6.74 -82.80 -3.69
N LYS A 496 -7.52 -81.70 -3.72
CA LYS A 496 -7.86 -80.94 -2.50
C LYS A 496 -9.09 -80.07 -2.70
N LYS A 497 -9.94 -79.96 -1.68
CA LYS A 497 -11.00 -78.94 -1.60
C LYS A 497 -10.57 -77.83 -0.67
N VAL A 498 -10.83 -76.59 -1.06
CA VAL A 498 -10.38 -75.40 -0.34
C VAL A 498 -11.46 -74.34 -0.34
N LYS A 499 -11.53 -73.54 0.74
CA LYS A 499 -12.40 -72.37 0.83
C LYS A 499 -11.58 -71.15 0.43
N LEU A 500 -12.12 -70.31 -0.45
CA LEU A 500 -11.40 -69.18 -1.02
C LEU A 500 -11.55 -67.89 -0.17
N PRO A 501 -10.52 -67.04 -0.12
CA PRO A 501 -9.23 -67.18 -0.81
C PRO A 501 -8.33 -68.26 -0.18
N TYR A 502 -7.47 -68.90 -0.97
CA TYR A 502 -6.64 -69.99 -0.47
C TYR A 502 -5.25 -69.99 -1.11
N GLU A 503 -4.21 -70.15 -0.28
CA GLU A 503 -2.84 -70.33 -0.74
C GLU A 503 -2.49 -71.83 -0.79
N TRP A 504 -2.27 -72.35 -1.99
CA TRP A 504 -1.92 -73.74 -2.19
C TRP A 504 -0.40 -73.90 -2.28
N ASN A 505 0.16 -74.68 -1.38
CA ASN A 505 1.60 -74.95 -1.26
C ASN A 505 2.04 -76.25 -1.98
N GLY A 506 1.26 -76.73 -2.94
CA GLY A 506 1.56 -78.00 -3.63
C GLY A 506 1.35 -79.26 -2.80
N TYR A 507 0.74 -79.20 -1.61
CA TYR A 507 0.41 -80.40 -0.84
C TYR A 507 -1.01 -80.90 -1.07
N GLY A 508 -1.12 -82.20 -1.36
CA GLY A 508 -2.34 -82.99 -1.35
C GLY A 508 -2.41 -83.90 -0.12
N PRO A 509 -3.39 -84.83 -0.06
CA PRO A 509 -3.63 -85.71 1.09
C PRO A 509 -2.48 -86.69 1.37
N ASN A 510 -1.67 -87.01 0.36
CA ASN A 510 -0.55 -87.96 0.47
C ASN A 510 0.83 -87.27 0.45
N GLY A 511 0.88 -85.97 0.74
CA GLY A 511 2.11 -85.19 0.68
C GLY A 511 2.19 -84.30 -0.57
N LEU A 512 3.42 -83.96 -0.96
CA LEU A 512 3.72 -83.09 -2.10
C LEU A 512 3.17 -83.70 -3.39
N VAL A 513 2.45 -82.91 -4.19
CA VAL A 513 1.85 -83.37 -5.44
C VAL A 513 2.90 -83.43 -6.54
N GLN A 514 2.89 -84.50 -7.34
CA GLN A 514 3.89 -84.72 -8.40
C GLN A 514 3.97 -83.55 -9.39
N ALA A 515 5.15 -83.34 -9.98
CA ALA A 515 5.27 -82.41 -11.10
C ALA A 515 4.32 -82.80 -12.25
N GLY A 516 3.60 -81.81 -12.77
CA GLY A 516 2.61 -82.00 -13.81
C GLY A 516 1.52 -80.93 -13.82
N TYR A 517 0.54 -81.11 -14.71
CA TYR A 517 -0.57 -80.18 -14.86
C TYR A 517 -1.69 -80.47 -13.85
N TYR A 518 -2.23 -79.39 -13.29
CA TYR A 518 -3.34 -79.37 -12.36
C TYR A 518 -4.37 -78.35 -12.80
N ILE A 519 -5.62 -78.60 -12.44
CA ILE A 519 -6.76 -77.74 -12.77
C ILE A 519 -7.47 -77.38 -11.48
N ILE A 520 -7.61 -76.09 -11.21
CA ILE A 520 -8.36 -75.58 -10.07
C ILE A 520 -9.71 -75.11 -10.58
N VAL A 521 -10.77 -75.75 -10.09
CA VAL A 521 -12.15 -75.46 -10.48
C VAL A 521 -12.80 -74.68 -9.35
N VAL A 522 -13.17 -73.44 -9.63
CA VAL A 522 -13.76 -72.52 -8.65
C VAL A 522 -15.27 -72.51 -8.79
N ASN A 523 -15.98 -72.56 -7.65
CA ASN A 523 -17.43 -72.42 -7.54
C ASN A 523 -18.23 -73.29 -8.52
N GLY A 524 -17.84 -74.55 -8.67
CA GLY A 524 -18.57 -75.53 -9.49
C GLY A 524 -18.31 -75.43 -10.99
N GLY A 525 -17.24 -74.75 -11.43
CA GLY A 525 -16.84 -74.68 -12.83
C GLY A 525 -17.11 -73.34 -13.51
N LYS A 526 -17.42 -72.30 -12.73
CA LYS A 526 -17.53 -70.93 -13.24
C LYS A 526 -16.19 -70.41 -13.75
N ASP A 527 -15.12 -70.71 -13.02
CA ASP A 527 -13.74 -70.42 -13.42
C ASP A 527 -12.88 -71.67 -13.34
N ARG A 528 -11.90 -71.76 -14.26
CA ARG A 528 -10.91 -72.83 -14.31
C ARG A 528 -9.52 -72.21 -14.43
N ILE A 529 -8.66 -72.52 -13.48
CA ILE A 529 -7.26 -72.11 -13.49
C ILE A 529 -6.43 -73.34 -13.83
N TYR A 530 -5.51 -73.19 -14.77
CA TYR A 530 -4.58 -74.22 -15.18
C TYR A 530 -3.21 -73.90 -14.60
N ILE A 531 -2.67 -74.83 -13.80
CA ILE A 531 -1.40 -74.65 -13.12
C ILE A 531 -0.48 -75.84 -13.40
N SER A 532 0.78 -75.55 -13.70
CA SER A 532 1.84 -76.53 -13.86
C SER A 532 2.69 -76.57 -12.60
N VAL A 533 2.72 -77.70 -11.92
CA VAL A 533 3.64 -77.95 -10.81
C VAL A 533 4.95 -78.48 -11.37
N LEU A 534 6.06 -77.83 -11.02
CA LEU A 534 7.42 -78.19 -11.41
C LEU A 534 8.23 -78.44 -10.12
N TYR A 535 9.37 -79.13 -10.22
CA TYR A 535 10.30 -79.33 -9.11
C TYR A 535 11.71 -78.93 -9.48
#